data_AF-A0A1S3KYI0-F1
#
_entry.id   AF-A0A1S3KYI0-F1
#
_cell.length_a   1.000
_cell.length_b   1.000
_cell.length_c   1.000
_cell.angle_alpha   90.00
_cell.angle_beta   90.00
_cell.angle_gamma   90.00
#
_symmetry.space_group_name_H-M   'P 1'
#
loop_
_entity.id
_entity.type
_entity.pdbx_description
1 polymer ?
#
loop_
_entity_poly.entity_id
_entity_poly.type
_entity_poly.pdbx_seq_one_letter_code
_entity_poly.pdbx_strand_id
1 'polypeptide(L)'
;MSDNQSWNSSGSDEDVETSDSGVGQPVVGIAELGGIISKWTNYIHGWQDRWVVLKNNTLSYYKSQDEREFGCRGSLCLSKAVITPHEFDECRLDVSVNDSVWYLRATDPEHRHQWINSIELHRAESGYGSEPSLRRHGSMLSLTSATSGYSATSTSSFKGHSLREKLAEMETFRDILCRQVDTLQKYFDGCSDAVSKDELQRDKVVEDDEDDFPNTRSDGEFIHNNNGSKEKLFRSLSPKGINGIDFKGEAITFKATTAGILSTLSHCIDLMVKREDSWQKRLDKETEKRRRIEEGYHSALSELKKKSHFGGPDYEEGPNSLINEDEFFDAVEAALDRQDKMEEQSHTEKSRIQRSSPVPPGDVYSTIGSHRFADKVEEMVQNHMTYSLQDMGGDANWQLVVEEGEMKVYRREVEENGIVLDPLKATHSVKGVTGHELCHYFWDTNVRNDWETTIENFNVVEMLSDNAVIVYQTHKRVWPASQRDVLYLSAMRKILANNENDPDTWLVCNFSVDHDNAQPTNRCVRAKINIAMICQTLVSPPEGDREISRDNLTCKITYVANVNPGGWAPASVLRAVAKREYPKFLKRFTSYVQEKTAGKPILF
;
A
#
# COMPACT_ATOMS: atom_id res chain seq x y z
N MET A 1 9.82 -61.89 -48.14
CA MET A 1 9.32 -62.80 -49.19
C MET A 1 7.80 -62.78 -49.11
N SER A 2 7.09 -61.88 -49.78
CA SER A 2 7.48 -61.16 -51.01
C SER A 2 7.01 -59.70 -51.04
N ASP A 3 7.98 -58.78 -51.01
CA ASP A 3 8.35 -57.86 -52.09
C ASP A 3 7.26 -57.30 -53.03
N ASN A 4 7.18 -55.96 -53.05
CA ASN A 4 7.30 -55.04 -54.21
C ASN A 4 6.27 -55.09 -55.37
N GLN A 5 5.99 -54.02 -56.14
CA GLN A 5 6.19 -52.55 -56.13
C GLN A 5 5.61 -52.05 -57.47
N SER A 6 5.01 -50.85 -57.50
CA SER A 6 4.92 -49.96 -58.68
C SER A 6 4.40 -48.58 -58.19
N TRP A 7 5.12 -47.45 -58.20
CA TRP A 7 5.90 -46.76 -59.25
C TRP A 7 5.06 -46.46 -60.51
N ASN A 8 5.04 -45.27 -61.13
CA ASN A 8 5.62 -43.95 -60.78
C ASN A 8 5.03 -42.84 -61.69
N SER A 9 5.24 -41.55 -61.34
CA SER A 9 5.51 -40.39 -62.24
C SER A 9 5.76 -39.17 -61.32
N SER A 10 6.97 -38.58 -61.17
CA SER A 10 7.95 -38.02 -62.13
C SER A 10 7.44 -36.74 -62.83
N GLY A 11 8.18 -35.62 -62.89
CA GLY A 11 9.54 -35.27 -62.38
C GLY A 11 9.63 -33.78 -61.98
N SER A 12 10.79 -33.13 -61.85
CA SER A 12 12.16 -33.52 -62.25
C SER A 12 13.25 -32.60 -61.63
N ASP A 13 14.38 -33.21 -61.26
CA ASP A 13 15.79 -32.73 -61.23
C ASP A 13 16.16 -31.50 -60.33
N GLU A 14 17.16 -31.50 -59.43
CA GLU A 14 18.57 -31.99 -59.43
C GLU A 14 19.46 -31.26 -60.48
N ASP A 15 20.70 -30.80 -60.24
CA ASP A 15 21.51 -30.63 -59.01
C ASP A 15 22.70 -29.67 -59.32
N VAL A 16 23.68 -29.59 -58.39
CA VAL A 16 25.15 -29.30 -58.59
C VAL A 16 25.71 -28.08 -57.84
N GLU A 17 26.68 -28.37 -56.97
CA GLU A 17 27.52 -27.40 -56.24
C GLU A 17 28.56 -26.70 -57.14
N THR A 18 28.99 -25.50 -56.76
CA THR A 18 30.37 -25.07 -57.04
C THR A 18 30.87 -24.11 -55.97
N SER A 19 32.01 -24.43 -55.38
CA SER A 19 32.72 -23.55 -54.43
C SER A 19 33.59 -22.53 -55.19
N ASP A 20 33.42 -21.23 -54.92
CA ASP A 20 34.52 -20.28 -55.06
C ASP A 20 34.50 -19.21 -53.95
N SER A 21 35.72 -18.84 -53.57
CA SER A 21 36.10 -17.95 -52.49
C SER A 21 35.90 -16.47 -52.84
N GLY A 22 34.85 -15.85 -52.30
CA GLY A 22 34.65 -14.40 -52.28
C GLY A 22 34.68 -13.83 -50.86
N VAL A 23 35.67 -12.98 -50.55
CA VAL A 23 35.82 -12.36 -49.22
C VAL A 23 34.65 -11.39 -48.94
N GLY A 24 33.74 -11.80 -48.06
CA GLY A 24 32.69 -10.96 -47.48
C GLY A 24 32.68 -11.10 -45.96
N GLN A 25 32.82 -9.99 -45.23
CA GLN A 25 32.76 -10.01 -43.76
C GLN A 25 31.39 -10.47 -43.27
N PRO A 26 31.30 -11.27 -42.19
CA PRO A 26 30.02 -11.53 -41.56
C PRO A 26 29.49 -10.21 -40.98
N VAL A 27 28.30 -9.80 -41.41
CA VAL A 27 27.53 -8.79 -40.70
C VAL A 27 27.20 -9.38 -39.33
N VAL A 28 27.77 -8.80 -38.27
CA VAL A 28 27.54 -9.22 -36.89
C VAL A 28 26.14 -8.75 -36.49
N GLY A 29 25.13 -9.55 -36.83
CA GLY A 29 23.78 -9.38 -36.27
C GLY A 29 23.78 -9.83 -34.81
N ILE A 30 23.18 -9.05 -33.91
CA ILE A 30 23.06 -9.42 -32.51
C ILE A 30 22.32 -10.76 -32.39
N ALA A 31 22.85 -11.67 -31.56
CA ALA A 31 22.22 -12.94 -31.29
C ALA A 31 20.86 -12.78 -30.59
N GLU A 32 19.88 -13.62 -30.99
CA GLU A 32 18.57 -13.72 -30.34
C GLU A 32 18.75 -14.12 -28.86
N LEU A 33 18.33 -13.25 -27.94
CA LEU A 33 18.31 -13.57 -26.51
C LEU A 33 16.91 -14.10 -26.14
N GLY A 34 16.83 -15.38 -25.82
CA GLY A 34 15.63 -16.03 -25.30
C GLY A 34 15.86 -16.55 -23.88
N GLY A 35 14.89 -16.35 -22.98
CA GLY A 35 14.98 -16.85 -21.61
C GLY A 35 13.69 -16.70 -20.82
N ILE A 36 13.65 -17.35 -19.65
CA ILE A 36 12.57 -17.16 -18.69
C ILE A 36 12.84 -15.89 -17.89
N ILE A 37 11.84 -15.02 -17.81
CA ILE A 37 11.82 -13.86 -16.92
C ILE A 37 10.43 -13.77 -16.28
N SER A 38 10.35 -13.40 -15.01
CA SER A 38 9.06 -13.19 -14.37
C SER A 38 8.50 -11.85 -14.82
N LYS A 39 7.47 -11.85 -15.66
CA LYS A 39 6.75 -10.65 -16.10
C LYS A 39 5.58 -10.38 -15.15
N TRP A 40 5.35 -9.12 -14.78
CA TRP A 40 4.08 -8.73 -14.18
C TRP A 40 2.98 -8.82 -15.25
N THR A 41 1.98 -9.65 -15.04
CA THR A 41 0.92 -9.87 -16.04
C THR A 41 -0.38 -9.18 -15.71
N ASN A 42 -0.75 -9.11 -14.42
CA ASN A 42 -1.86 -8.33 -13.85
C ASN A 42 -1.88 -8.58 -12.33
N TYR A 43 -2.82 -7.98 -11.60
CA TYR A 43 -2.91 -8.07 -10.15
C TYR A 43 -3.38 -9.43 -9.59
N ILE A 44 -4.07 -10.24 -10.39
CA ILE A 44 -4.62 -11.54 -9.98
C ILE A 44 -3.58 -12.67 -10.17
N HIS A 45 -2.68 -12.51 -11.14
CA HIS A 45 -1.56 -13.42 -11.41
C HIS A 45 -0.22 -12.93 -10.83
N GLY A 46 -0.10 -11.63 -10.59
CA GLY A 46 1.11 -10.97 -10.14
C GLY A 46 2.28 -11.17 -11.11
N TRP A 47 3.43 -11.54 -10.55
CA TRP A 47 4.60 -11.98 -11.29
C TRP A 47 4.38 -13.41 -11.82
N GLN A 48 4.63 -13.61 -13.10
CA GLN A 48 4.49 -14.89 -13.77
C GLN A 48 5.67 -15.14 -14.69
N ASP A 49 6.23 -16.34 -14.65
CA ASP A 49 7.28 -16.72 -15.57
C ASP A 49 6.76 -16.75 -17.01
N ARG A 50 7.47 -16.05 -17.88
CA ARG A 50 7.19 -15.97 -19.32
C ARG A 50 8.47 -16.24 -20.08
N TRP A 51 8.34 -16.94 -21.19
CA TRP A 51 9.43 -17.06 -22.15
C TRP A 51 9.50 -15.76 -22.94
N VAL A 52 10.52 -14.95 -22.69
CA VAL A 52 10.75 -13.68 -23.37
C VAL A 52 11.84 -13.86 -24.41
N VAL A 53 11.62 -13.27 -25.58
CA VAL A 53 12.52 -13.33 -26.72
C VAL A 53 12.78 -11.92 -27.21
N LEU A 54 14.05 -11.54 -27.22
CA LEU A 54 14.56 -10.31 -27.82
C LEU A 54 15.17 -10.64 -29.18
N LYS A 55 14.57 -10.11 -30.25
CA LYS A 55 14.98 -10.34 -31.63
C LYS A 55 14.61 -9.15 -32.51
N ASN A 56 15.50 -8.73 -33.42
CA ASN A 56 15.22 -7.72 -34.44
C ASN A 56 14.57 -6.44 -33.89
N ASN A 57 15.14 -5.87 -32.82
CA ASN A 57 14.63 -4.66 -32.13
C ASN A 57 13.19 -4.82 -31.55
N THR A 58 12.75 -6.06 -31.36
CA THR A 58 11.44 -6.41 -30.80
C THR A 58 11.61 -7.29 -29.57
N LEU A 59 10.95 -6.93 -28.47
CA LEU A 59 10.85 -7.73 -27.26
C LEU A 59 9.47 -8.39 -27.23
N SER A 60 9.42 -9.71 -27.40
CA SER A 60 8.20 -10.52 -27.43
C SER A 60 8.10 -11.44 -26.23
N TYR A 61 6.89 -11.81 -25.79
CA TYR A 61 6.71 -12.81 -24.74
C TYR A 61 5.65 -13.88 -25.08
N TYR A 62 5.88 -15.06 -24.52
CA TYR A 62 5.09 -16.27 -24.69
C TYR A 62 4.81 -16.89 -23.32
N LYS A 63 3.77 -17.74 -23.24
CA LYS A 63 3.38 -18.41 -22.00
C LYS A 63 4.40 -19.47 -21.55
N SER A 64 5.01 -20.18 -22.49
CA SER A 64 6.14 -21.08 -22.30
C SER A 64 7.04 -21.06 -23.55
N GLN A 65 8.19 -21.75 -23.49
CA GLN A 65 9.06 -21.94 -24.65
C GLN A 65 8.37 -22.78 -25.74
N ASP A 66 7.63 -23.81 -25.35
CA ASP A 66 6.93 -24.74 -26.25
C ASP A 66 5.72 -24.10 -26.95
N GLU A 67 5.10 -23.08 -26.32
CA GLU A 67 3.97 -22.34 -26.90
C GLU A 67 4.39 -21.30 -27.96
N ARG A 68 5.67 -21.23 -28.36
CA ARG A 68 6.17 -20.30 -29.40
C ARG A 68 5.44 -20.45 -30.74
N GLU A 69 4.99 -21.66 -31.07
CA GLU A 69 4.26 -21.97 -32.31
C GLU A 69 2.75 -21.64 -32.23
N PHE A 70 2.20 -21.49 -31.02
CA PHE A 70 0.77 -21.28 -30.78
C PHE A 70 0.36 -19.79 -30.68
N GLY A 71 1.34 -18.87 -30.67
CA GLY A 71 1.09 -17.43 -30.79
C GLY A 71 1.82 -16.56 -29.78
N CYS A 72 2.22 -15.36 -30.22
CA CYS A 72 2.81 -14.34 -29.35
C CYS A 72 1.75 -13.72 -28.43
N ARG A 73 2.03 -13.56 -27.14
CA ARG A 73 1.12 -12.95 -26.15
C ARG A 73 1.28 -11.43 -26.03
N GLY A 74 2.37 -10.89 -26.54
CA GLY A 74 2.60 -9.45 -26.62
C GLY A 74 4.00 -9.14 -27.11
N SER A 75 4.16 -7.98 -27.74
CA SER A 75 5.37 -7.57 -28.45
C SER A 75 5.56 -6.06 -28.33
N LEU A 76 6.77 -5.61 -27.96
CA LEU A 76 7.17 -4.21 -27.91
C LEU A 76 8.28 -3.93 -28.93
N CYS A 77 8.12 -2.89 -29.74
CA CYS A 77 9.20 -2.35 -30.58
C CYS A 77 10.09 -1.43 -29.75
N LEU A 78 11.39 -1.70 -29.72
CA LEU A 78 12.33 -1.04 -28.81
C LEU A 78 12.85 0.32 -29.29
N SER A 79 12.52 0.75 -30.51
CA SER A 79 13.03 2.02 -31.09
C SER A 79 12.75 3.28 -30.26
N LYS A 80 11.77 3.24 -29.35
CA LYS A 80 11.47 4.33 -28.39
C LYS A 80 11.42 3.82 -26.94
N ALA A 81 12.02 2.67 -26.66
CA ALA A 81 11.98 2.09 -25.33
C ALA A 81 12.83 2.87 -24.32
N VAL A 82 12.20 3.22 -23.21
CA VAL A 82 12.88 3.65 -21.98
C VAL A 82 12.99 2.44 -21.07
N ILE A 83 14.19 2.16 -20.56
CA ILE A 83 14.47 1.07 -19.66
C ILE A 83 14.83 1.68 -18.30
N THR A 84 14.06 1.36 -17.27
CA THR A 84 14.19 1.91 -15.93
C THR A 84 14.49 0.78 -14.95
N PRO A 85 15.73 0.68 -14.41
CA PRO A 85 16.02 -0.22 -13.31
C PRO A 85 15.24 0.21 -12.05
N HIS A 86 14.68 -0.74 -11.31
CA HIS A 86 13.91 -0.41 -10.10
C HIS A 86 14.85 -0.03 -8.93
N GLU A 87 14.56 1.08 -8.25
CA GLU A 87 15.42 1.66 -7.20
C GLU A 87 15.65 0.75 -5.99
N PHE A 88 14.67 -0.10 -5.65
CA PHE A 88 14.65 -0.93 -4.44
C PHE A 88 14.59 -2.44 -4.68
N ASP A 89 14.52 -2.87 -5.95
CA ASP A 89 14.44 -4.30 -6.30
C ASP A 89 15.53 -4.61 -7.33
N GLU A 90 16.64 -5.16 -6.83
CA GLU A 90 17.84 -5.44 -7.60
C GLU A 90 17.63 -6.46 -8.73
N CYS A 91 16.48 -7.15 -8.75
CA CYS A 91 16.09 -8.08 -9.82
C CYS A 91 15.11 -7.48 -10.84
N ARG A 92 14.52 -6.31 -10.59
CA ARG A 92 13.47 -5.70 -11.45
C ARG A 92 13.99 -4.63 -12.41
N LEU A 93 13.50 -4.70 -13.65
CA LEU A 93 13.58 -3.66 -14.67
C LEU A 93 12.19 -3.38 -15.27
N ASP A 94 11.94 -2.14 -15.64
CA ASP A 94 10.70 -1.72 -16.28
C ASP A 94 11.01 -1.21 -17.70
N VAL A 95 10.28 -1.70 -18.72
CA VAL A 95 10.47 -1.33 -20.13
C VAL A 95 9.21 -0.61 -20.60
N SER A 96 9.31 0.67 -20.94
CA SER A 96 8.17 1.47 -21.41
C SER A 96 8.34 1.96 -22.85
N VAL A 97 7.26 1.91 -23.64
CA VAL A 97 7.18 2.39 -25.03
C VAL A 97 5.85 3.12 -25.20
N ASN A 98 5.90 4.43 -25.38
CA ASN A 98 4.71 5.31 -25.32
C ASN A 98 3.94 5.05 -24.01
N ASP A 99 2.64 4.73 -24.10
CA ASP A 99 1.77 4.46 -22.94
C ASP A 99 1.81 2.99 -22.44
N SER A 100 2.59 2.11 -23.08
CA SER A 100 2.72 0.71 -22.66
C SER A 100 3.94 0.50 -21.77
N VAL A 101 3.77 -0.15 -20.62
CA VAL A 101 4.85 -0.45 -19.66
C VAL A 101 4.85 -1.94 -19.32
N TRP A 102 6.00 -2.60 -19.46
CA TRP A 102 6.23 -3.97 -19.02
C TRP A 102 7.15 -3.98 -17.79
N TYR A 103 6.62 -4.42 -16.66
CA TYR A 103 7.41 -4.71 -15.47
C TYR A 103 7.97 -6.13 -15.56
N LEU A 104 9.29 -6.27 -15.48
CA LEU A 104 10.02 -7.52 -15.65
C LEU A 104 10.97 -7.74 -14.46
N ARG A 105 11.10 -8.99 -14.02
CA ARG A 105 11.95 -9.39 -12.90
C ARG A 105 12.80 -10.60 -13.29
N ALA A 106 14.10 -10.39 -13.33
CA ALA A 106 15.09 -11.44 -13.58
C ALA A 106 15.26 -12.34 -12.33
N THR A 107 15.94 -13.46 -12.53
CA THR A 107 16.25 -14.44 -11.48
C THR A 107 17.17 -13.87 -10.39
N ASP A 108 18.10 -13.00 -10.79
CA ASP A 108 19.15 -12.41 -9.99
C ASP A 108 19.62 -11.06 -10.60
N PRO A 109 20.41 -10.25 -9.87
CA PRO A 109 20.87 -8.95 -10.36
C PRO A 109 21.76 -9.04 -11.59
N GLU A 110 22.59 -10.07 -11.74
CA GLU A 110 23.45 -10.29 -12.90
C GLU A 110 22.62 -10.53 -14.17
N HIS A 111 21.61 -11.40 -14.08
CA HIS A 111 20.64 -11.69 -15.14
C HIS A 111 19.82 -10.43 -15.48
N ARG A 112 19.48 -9.59 -14.49
CA ARG A 112 18.87 -8.27 -14.75
C ARG A 112 19.78 -7.40 -15.62
N HIS A 113 21.07 -7.27 -15.27
CA HIS A 113 22.02 -6.48 -16.07
C HIS A 113 22.20 -7.06 -17.47
N GLN A 114 22.22 -8.39 -17.63
CA GLN A 114 22.27 -9.04 -18.95
C GLN A 114 21.08 -8.65 -19.83
N TRP A 115 19.85 -8.67 -19.28
CA TRP A 115 18.66 -8.23 -20.01
C TRP A 115 18.71 -6.74 -20.37
N ILE A 116 19.05 -5.87 -19.42
CA ILE A 116 19.18 -4.43 -19.67
C ILE A 116 20.17 -4.17 -20.82
N ASN A 117 21.41 -4.66 -20.69
CA ASN A 117 22.46 -4.47 -21.69
C ASN A 117 22.05 -4.98 -23.08
N SER A 118 21.37 -6.13 -23.14
CA SER A 118 20.93 -6.72 -24.41
C SER A 118 19.80 -5.92 -25.06
N ILE A 119 18.84 -5.43 -24.27
CA ILE A 119 17.74 -4.57 -24.74
C ILE A 119 18.30 -3.22 -25.23
N GLU A 120 19.25 -2.62 -24.50
CA GLU A 120 19.88 -1.37 -24.91
C GLU A 120 20.73 -1.51 -26.19
N LEU A 121 21.44 -2.63 -26.35
CA LEU A 121 22.20 -2.94 -27.57
C LEU A 121 21.28 -3.06 -28.79
N HIS A 122 20.19 -3.83 -28.67
CA HIS A 122 19.18 -3.98 -29.73
C HIS A 122 18.48 -2.65 -30.08
N ARG A 123 18.22 -1.79 -29.07
CA ARG A 123 17.70 -0.43 -29.28
C ARG A 123 18.70 0.42 -30.07
N ALA A 124 19.98 0.38 -29.70
CA ALA A 124 21.02 1.24 -30.27
C ALA A 124 21.31 0.96 -31.76
N GLU A 125 21.31 -0.31 -32.18
CA GLU A 125 21.56 -0.66 -33.59
C GLU A 125 20.45 -0.16 -34.55
N SER A 126 19.22 0.05 -34.06
CA SER A 126 18.16 0.67 -34.86
C SER A 126 18.41 2.16 -35.19
N GLY A 127 19.44 2.77 -34.59
CA GLY A 127 19.75 4.20 -34.70
C GLY A 127 20.68 4.63 -35.85
N TYR A 128 21.14 3.72 -36.71
CA TYR A 128 22.03 4.05 -37.85
C TYR A 128 21.26 4.73 -39.01
N GLY A 129 20.62 5.87 -38.73
CA GLY A 129 19.70 6.49 -39.68
C GLY A 129 19.09 7.85 -39.34
N SER A 130 19.55 8.62 -38.34
CA SER A 130 19.43 10.10 -38.31
C SER A 130 20.07 10.76 -37.08
N GLU A 131 21.18 11.47 -37.29
CA GLU A 131 21.43 12.72 -36.55
C GLU A 131 20.40 13.76 -37.03
N PRO A 132 19.95 14.67 -36.14
CA PRO A 132 20.57 15.99 -36.22
C PRO A 132 20.94 16.57 -34.86
N SER A 133 22.23 16.81 -34.68
CA SER A 133 22.82 18.07 -34.25
C SER A 133 21.85 19.12 -33.66
N LEU A 134 22.00 19.41 -32.37
CA LEU A 134 22.30 20.78 -31.95
C LEU A 134 22.83 20.80 -30.51
N ARG A 135 24.17 20.85 -30.37
CA ARG A 135 24.78 21.35 -29.14
C ARG A 135 24.38 22.82 -28.97
N ARG A 136 23.78 23.19 -27.84
CA ARG A 136 23.83 24.55 -27.30
C ARG A 136 24.35 24.54 -25.87
N HIS A 137 24.98 25.64 -25.52
CA HIS A 137 26.04 25.71 -24.52
C HIS A 137 25.66 26.66 -23.38
N GLY A 138 25.74 26.18 -22.14
CA GLY A 138 26.22 26.95 -20.98
C GLY A 138 25.37 28.06 -20.34
N SER A 139 25.79 28.36 -19.09
CA SER A 139 25.43 29.49 -18.21
C SER A 139 24.04 29.41 -17.53
N MET A 140 23.89 29.41 -16.20
CA MET A 140 24.47 30.18 -15.08
C MET A 140 23.98 31.63 -14.92
N LEU A 141 23.51 31.92 -13.68
CA LEU A 141 23.33 33.20 -12.97
C LEU A 141 22.07 34.06 -13.20
N SER A 142 21.18 33.99 -12.19
CA SER A 142 20.60 35.09 -11.38
C SER A 142 19.79 36.26 -11.97
N LEU A 143 18.66 36.57 -11.29
CA LEU A 143 18.17 37.87 -10.74
C LEU A 143 16.75 37.61 -10.16
N THR A 144 16.50 37.59 -8.84
CA THR A 144 16.04 38.71 -7.96
C THR A 144 14.83 39.51 -8.49
N SER A 145 13.75 39.83 -7.76
CA SER A 145 13.39 39.62 -6.33
C SER A 145 11.91 40.01 -6.04
N ALA A 146 11.35 39.49 -4.93
CA ALA A 146 10.21 40.03 -4.14
C ALA A 146 8.82 40.11 -4.83
N THR A 147 7.65 39.95 -4.20
CA THR A 147 7.12 40.06 -2.81
C THR A 147 5.97 39.04 -2.63
N SER A 148 5.34 38.74 -1.47
CA SER A 148 5.65 38.83 -0.01
C SER A 148 4.56 38.01 0.73
N GLY A 149 4.83 37.43 1.92
CA GLY A 149 3.84 36.53 2.57
C GLY A 149 4.19 35.97 3.95
N TYR A 150 4.32 36.85 4.95
CA TYR A 150 4.24 36.64 6.41
C TYR A 150 3.36 35.46 6.88
N SER A 151 3.57 34.78 8.03
CA SER A 151 4.43 35.05 9.20
C SER A 151 4.46 33.82 10.14
N ALA A 152 5.51 33.66 10.97
CA ALA A 152 5.42 33.47 12.44
C ALA A 152 6.67 32.84 13.09
N THR A 153 7.54 33.65 13.70
CA THR A 153 8.22 33.29 14.97
C THR A 153 8.55 34.54 15.77
N SER A 154 7.95 34.66 16.96
CA SER A 154 8.30 35.68 17.95
C SER A 154 9.53 35.27 18.79
N THR A 155 9.95 36.15 19.71
CA THR A 155 11.03 36.00 20.71
C THR A 155 12.45 36.26 20.18
N SER A 156 13.35 36.96 20.87
CA SER A 156 13.22 37.74 22.12
C SER A 156 14.24 38.88 22.18
N SER A 157 13.79 40.13 22.17
CA SER A 157 14.59 41.26 22.67
C SER A 157 14.47 41.30 24.19
N PHE A 158 15.50 40.87 24.94
CA PHE A 158 15.73 41.23 26.35
C PHE A 158 17.15 40.83 26.80
N LYS A 159 17.81 41.73 27.57
CA LYS A 159 19.04 41.48 28.38
C LYS A 159 20.38 41.25 27.65
N GLY A 160 20.69 42.07 26.65
CA GLY A 160 22.08 42.30 26.20
C GLY A 160 22.84 43.38 27.00
N HIS A 161 22.13 44.18 27.80
CA HIS A 161 22.66 45.42 28.39
C HIS A 161 23.61 45.20 29.58
N SER A 162 23.26 44.33 30.55
CA SER A 162 24.01 44.25 31.82
C SER A 162 25.46 43.80 31.69
N LEU A 163 25.78 42.86 30.79
CA LEU A 163 27.17 42.45 30.57
C LEU A 163 27.97 43.56 29.87
N ARG A 164 27.35 44.28 28.93
CA ARG A 164 27.97 45.41 28.23
C ARG A 164 28.23 46.60 29.16
N GLU A 165 27.32 46.87 30.09
CA GLU A 165 27.48 47.85 31.16
C GLU A 165 28.62 47.45 32.11
N LYS A 166 28.70 46.18 32.53
CA LYS A 166 29.76 45.69 33.42
C LYS A 166 31.14 45.66 32.76
N LEU A 167 31.22 45.41 31.45
CA LEU A 167 32.46 45.56 30.69
C LEU A 167 32.91 47.03 30.61
N ALA A 168 31.99 47.97 30.39
CA ALA A 168 32.32 49.41 30.40
C ALA A 168 32.74 49.92 31.80
N GLU A 169 32.15 49.39 32.88
CA GLU A 169 32.64 49.62 34.24
C GLU A 169 34.08 49.11 34.43
N MET A 170 34.41 47.91 33.94
CA MET A 170 35.77 47.38 33.99
C MET A 170 36.77 48.20 33.17
N GLU A 171 36.39 48.68 31.98
CA GLU A 171 37.23 49.58 31.17
C GLU A 171 37.50 50.89 31.94
N THR A 172 36.48 51.46 32.57
CA THR A 172 36.61 52.66 33.41
C THR A 172 37.56 52.42 34.60
N PHE A 173 37.40 51.29 35.30
CA PHE A 173 38.30 50.95 36.41
C PHE A 173 39.74 50.67 35.95
N ARG A 174 39.92 49.98 34.81
CA ARG A 174 41.24 49.75 34.20
C ARG A 174 41.95 51.09 33.93
N ASP A 175 41.26 52.04 33.34
CA ASP A 175 41.81 53.35 32.99
C ASP A 175 42.14 54.21 34.22
N ILE A 176 41.41 54.03 35.32
CA ILE A 176 41.79 54.60 36.63
C ILE A 176 43.05 53.91 37.16
N LEU A 177 43.05 52.58 37.18
CA LEU A 177 44.13 51.76 37.75
C LEU A 177 45.46 51.96 37.01
N CYS A 178 45.47 52.09 35.68
CA CYS A 178 46.65 52.45 34.91
C CYS A 178 47.23 53.81 35.35
N ARG A 179 46.40 54.85 35.46
CA ARG A 179 46.85 56.18 35.94
C ARG A 179 47.39 56.14 37.37
N GLN A 180 46.85 55.26 38.21
CA GLN A 180 47.33 55.06 39.58
C GLN A 180 48.67 54.32 39.61
N VAL A 181 48.87 53.30 38.77
CA VAL A 181 50.18 52.64 38.60
C VAL A 181 51.21 53.65 38.10
N ASP A 182 50.90 54.47 37.08
CA ASP A 182 51.80 55.51 36.58
C ASP A 182 52.18 56.54 37.66
N THR A 183 51.25 56.85 38.57
CA THR A 183 51.45 57.81 39.67
C THR A 183 52.27 57.22 40.81
N LEU A 184 52.01 55.96 41.18
CA LEU A 184 52.79 55.20 42.16
C LEU A 184 54.21 54.91 41.65
N GLN A 185 54.36 54.56 40.38
CA GLN A 185 55.66 54.33 39.74
C GLN A 185 56.51 55.60 39.80
N LYS A 186 55.97 56.76 39.38
CA LYS A 186 56.65 58.07 39.50
C LYS A 186 57.04 58.43 40.93
N TYR A 187 56.25 58.00 41.92
CA TYR A 187 56.60 58.18 43.33
C TYR A 187 57.77 57.29 43.75
N PHE A 188 57.74 55.99 43.41
CA PHE A 188 58.84 55.06 43.71
C PHE A 188 60.13 55.43 42.99
N ASP A 189 60.06 55.80 41.71
CA ASP A 189 61.20 56.29 40.92
C ASP A 189 61.82 57.52 41.61
N GLY A 190 61.00 58.52 41.97
CA GLY A 190 61.45 59.72 42.69
C GLY A 190 62.03 59.45 44.08
N CYS A 191 61.57 58.40 44.78
CA CYS A 191 62.20 57.93 46.02
C CYS A 191 63.56 57.26 45.77
N SER A 192 63.70 56.47 44.69
CA SER A 192 64.97 55.83 44.33
C SER A 192 66.06 56.84 43.91
N ASP A 193 65.67 57.89 43.17
CA ASP A 193 66.54 59.02 42.80
C ASP A 193 67.00 59.83 44.03
N ALA A 194 66.16 59.94 45.07
CA ALA A 194 66.51 60.64 46.30
C ALA A 194 67.53 59.86 47.14
N VAL A 195 67.42 58.52 47.21
CA VAL A 195 68.40 57.66 47.88
C VAL A 195 69.73 57.68 47.13
N SER A 196 69.70 57.55 45.80
CA SER A 196 70.89 57.53 44.93
C SER A 196 71.72 58.82 44.98
N LYS A 197 71.12 59.96 45.40
CA LYS A 197 71.82 61.25 45.53
C LYS A 197 72.45 61.48 46.91
N ASP A 198 72.00 60.80 47.97
CA ASP A 198 72.60 60.94 49.31
C ASP A 198 73.93 60.17 49.43
N GLU A 199 74.05 59.02 48.75
CA GLU A 199 75.33 58.27 48.68
C GLU A 199 76.43 59.07 47.97
N LEU A 200 76.10 59.80 46.90
CA LEU A 200 77.06 60.56 46.09
C LEU A 200 77.61 61.85 46.73
N GLN A 201 77.07 62.30 47.87
CA GLN A 201 77.60 63.46 48.60
C GLN A 201 78.54 63.11 49.76
N ARG A 202 78.60 61.85 50.19
CA ARG A 202 79.43 61.44 51.33
C ARG A 202 80.88 61.07 50.96
N ASP A 203 81.15 60.89 49.67
CA ASP A 203 82.37 60.27 49.12
C ASP A 203 83.40 61.29 48.57
N LYS A 204 83.38 62.55 49.04
CA LYS A 204 84.25 63.64 48.53
C LYS A 204 84.74 64.64 49.59
N VAL A 205 85.10 64.18 50.79
CA VAL A 205 85.71 65.06 51.82
C VAL A 205 86.91 64.39 52.51
N VAL A 206 88.09 64.90 52.15
CA VAL A 206 89.49 64.74 52.66
C VAL A 206 90.29 63.46 52.38
N GLU A 207 91.45 63.69 51.74
CA GLU A 207 92.66 62.83 51.64
C GLU A 207 93.64 63.12 52.80
N ASP A 208 94.66 62.28 52.96
CA ASP A 208 95.95 62.45 53.71
C ASP A 208 95.88 62.86 55.21
N ASP A 209 96.63 62.25 56.13
CA ASP A 209 98.10 62.04 56.13
C ASP A 209 98.52 60.70 56.81
N GLU A 210 99.81 60.36 56.68
CA GLU A 210 100.44 59.13 57.21
C GLU A 210 100.79 59.17 58.72
N ASP A 211 101.29 58.02 59.18
CA ASP A 211 102.34 57.77 60.20
C ASP A 211 102.04 56.92 61.47
N ASP A 212 102.94 55.96 61.61
CA ASP A 212 103.46 55.23 62.77
C ASP A 212 102.77 53.96 63.37
N PHE A 213 103.65 53.00 63.65
CA PHE A 213 103.49 51.67 64.27
C PHE A 213 103.89 51.77 65.78
N PRO A 214 104.17 50.71 66.58
CA PRO A 214 103.99 49.25 66.42
C PRO A 214 103.34 48.52 67.64
N ASN A 215 103.20 47.18 67.50
CA ASN A 215 103.30 46.14 68.57
C ASN A 215 102.26 46.13 69.74
N THR A 216 101.49 45.05 69.94
CA THR A 216 101.98 43.78 70.52
C THR A 216 100.91 42.65 70.44
N ARG A 217 101.28 41.42 70.85
CA ARG A 217 100.51 40.17 70.72
C ARG A 217 99.61 39.86 71.92
N SER A 218 98.63 38.95 71.68
CA SER A 218 98.12 37.88 72.59
C SER A 218 97.45 38.29 73.91
N ASP A 219 96.48 37.56 74.46
CA ASP A 219 95.88 36.28 74.04
C ASP A 219 94.35 36.28 74.32
N GLY A 220 93.63 35.28 73.81
CA GLY A 220 92.16 35.28 73.82
C GLY A 220 91.52 35.04 75.19
N GLU A 221 90.38 35.71 75.45
CA GLU A 221 89.47 35.36 76.55
C GLU A 221 88.01 35.35 76.10
N PHE A 222 87.23 34.46 76.71
CA PHE A 222 85.83 34.15 76.37
C PHE A 222 84.84 34.91 77.29
N ILE A 223 83.57 34.91 76.88
CA ILE A 223 82.37 34.84 77.74
C ILE A 223 81.62 36.13 78.21
N HIS A 224 80.35 36.17 77.75
CA HIS A 224 79.08 36.65 78.34
C HIS A 224 78.65 38.13 78.55
N ASN A 225 77.43 38.34 78.01
CA ASN A 225 76.22 38.94 78.59
C ASN A 225 75.98 40.47 78.67
N ASN A 226 75.20 40.92 77.68
CA ASN A 226 73.76 41.22 77.77
C ASN A 226 73.24 42.44 78.60
N ASN A 227 72.40 43.21 77.87
CA ASN A 227 71.23 43.97 78.32
C ASN A 227 71.40 45.44 78.79
N GLY A 228 70.65 46.36 78.16
CA GLY A 228 70.44 47.73 78.66
C GLY A 228 70.53 48.88 77.63
N SER A 229 69.39 49.51 77.34
CA SER A 229 69.18 50.92 76.93
C SER A 229 70.13 51.65 75.96
N LYS A 230 69.56 52.02 74.79
CA LYS A 230 69.58 53.36 74.12
C LYS A 230 68.74 53.23 72.85
N GLU A 231 67.65 53.95 72.61
CA GLU A 231 67.49 55.40 72.63
C GLU A 231 68.70 56.17 72.07
N LYS A 232 68.83 56.16 70.73
CA LYS A 232 69.02 57.38 69.90
C LYS A 232 69.15 57.00 68.41
N LEU A 233 68.63 57.89 67.54
CA LEU A 233 68.82 57.92 66.08
C LEU A 233 68.16 56.71 65.37
N PHE A 234 67.15 56.88 64.53
CA PHE A 234 67.01 57.94 63.53
C PHE A 234 65.94 58.99 63.81
N ARG A 235 66.31 60.22 63.46
CA ARG A 235 65.50 61.43 63.57
C ARG A 235 64.64 61.57 62.31
N SER A 236 63.41 62.06 62.47
CA SER A 236 62.54 62.44 61.34
C SER A 236 63.29 63.34 60.35
N LEU A 237 63.48 62.83 59.14
CA LEU A 237 63.76 63.62 57.94
C LEU A 237 62.47 63.63 57.14
N SER A 238 61.77 64.76 57.14
CA SER A 238 60.68 65.02 56.21
C SER A 238 61.27 65.67 54.95
N PRO A 239 61.25 65.00 53.77
CA PRO A 239 61.63 65.63 52.53
C PRO A 239 60.52 66.58 52.10
N LYS A 240 60.59 67.83 52.57
CA LYS A 240 59.83 68.92 51.94
C LYS A 240 60.36 69.12 50.52
N GLY A 241 59.60 68.73 49.50
CA GLY A 241 59.86 69.17 48.13
C GLY A 241 59.89 68.12 47.02
N ILE A 242 59.35 66.91 47.21
CA ILE A 242 59.10 65.99 46.08
C ILE A 242 57.60 65.71 46.01
N ASN A 243 56.93 66.37 45.05
CA ASN A 243 55.57 66.17 44.53
C ASN A 243 54.43 65.88 45.52
N GLY A 244 53.39 66.72 45.51
CA GLY A 244 52.20 66.63 46.39
C GLY A 244 51.25 65.46 46.09
N ILE A 245 51.77 64.24 46.06
CA ILE A 245 51.05 62.98 45.85
C ILE A 245 50.68 62.42 47.22
N ASP A 246 49.39 62.32 47.53
CA ASP A 246 48.92 61.59 48.73
C ASP A 246 49.04 60.08 48.48
N PHE A 247 50.22 59.53 48.72
CA PHE A 247 50.51 58.09 48.57
C PHE A 247 49.52 57.22 49.36
N LYS A 248 49.03 57.70 50.51
CA LYS A 248 48.07 56.95 51.33
C LYS A 248 46.68 56.97 50.70
N GLY A 249 46.25 58.12 50.19
CA GLY A 249 45.03 58.27 49.38
C GLY A 249 45.07 57.42 48.11
N GLU A 250 46.19 57.44 47.37
CA GLU A 250 46.37 56.64 46.15
C GLU A 250 46.40 55.13 46.45
N ALA A 251 47.10 54.68 47.49
CA ALA A 251 47.12 53.26 47.86
C ALA A 251 45.74 52.74 48.33
N ILE A 252 44.98 53.57 49.08
CA ILE A 252 43.59 53.24 49.45
C ILE A 252 42.70 53.17 48.21
N THR A 253 42.84 54.13 47.30
CA THR A 253 42.03 54.20 46.09
C THR A 253 42.38 53.06 45.13
N PHE A 254 43.66 52.77 44.90
CA PHE A 254 44.12 51.61 44.14
C PHE A 254 43.55 50.28 44.69
N LYS A 255 43.54 50.11 46.03
CA LYS A 255 42.92 48.95 46.67
C LYS A 255 41.41 48.89 46.42
N ALA A 256 40.72 50.03 46.45
CA ALA A 256 39.30 50.12 46.14
C ALA A 256 39.00 49.83 44.66
N THR A 257 39.76 50.42 43.71
CA THR A 257 39.66 50.17 42.27
C THR A 257 39.89 48.70 41.94
N THR A 258 40.93 48.07 42.52
CA THR A 258 41.23 46.65 42.32
C THR A 258 40.13 45.75 42.87
N ALA A 259 39.61 46.04 44.06
CA ALA A 259 38.46 45.31 44.63
C ALA A 259 37.18 45.48 43.78
N GLY A 260 36.96 46.68 43.21
CA GLY A 260 35.89 46.95 42.25
C GLY A 260 35.99 46.08 41.00
N ILE A 261 37.18 46.02 40.38
CA ILE A 261 37.43 45.16 39.20
C ILE A 261 37.18 43.69 39.52
N LEU A 262 37.70 43.18 40.64
CA LEU A 262 37.51 41.78 41.04
C LEU A 262 36.04 41.44 41.28
N SER A 263 35.29 42.35 41.91
CA SER A 263 33.84 42.22 42.10
C SER A 263 33.08 42.20 40.77
N THR A 264 33.37 43.13 39.87
CA THR A 264 32.74 43.20 38.54
C THR A 264 33.11 42.00 37.67
N LEU A 265 34.36 41.52 37.71
CA LEU A 265 34.78 40.27 37.07
C LEU A 265 33.99 39.06 37.57
N SER A 266 33.87 38.90 38.90
CA SER A 266 33.07 37.82 39.49
C SER A 266 31.62 37.89 39.02
N HIS A 267 31.03 39.08 38.94
CA HIS A 267 29.67 39.26 38.45
C HIS A 267 29.52 38.98 36.94
N CYS A 268 30.51 39.33 36.12
CA CYS A 268 30.55 38.97 34.71
C CYS A 268 30.62 37.44 34.52
N ILE A 269 31.42 36.74 35.32
CA ILE A 269 31.49 35.27 35.33
C ILE A 269 30.13 34.67 35.70
N ASP A 270 29.49 35.14 36.79
CA ASP A 270 28.14 34.69 37.18
C ASP A 270 27.10 34.90 36.07
N LEU A 271 27.16 36.02 35.35
CA LEU A 271 26.26 36.31 34.23
C LEU A 271 26.54 35.40 33.02
N MET A 272 27.81 35.07 32.75
CA MET A 272 28.19 34.14 31.69
C MET A 272 27.74 32.71 32.03
N VAL A 273 28.01 32.23 33.25
CA VAL A 273 27.58 30.90 33.73
C VAL A 273 26.04 30.80 33.67
N LYS A 274 25.29 31.79 34.18
CA LYS A 274 23.81 31.79 34.09
C LYS A 274 23.30 31.81 32.64
N ARG A 275 24.04 32.43 31.72
CA ARG A 275 23.71 32.44 30.30
C ARG A 275 23.98 31.07 29.66
N GLU A 276 25.13 30.47 29.95
CA GLU A 276 25.51 29.12 29.52
C GLU A 276 24.48 28.08 30.01
N ASP A 277 24.15 28.09 31.30
CA ASP A 277 23.10 27.27 31.93
C ASP A 277 21.74 27.41 31.20
N SER A 278 21.40 28.63 30.79
CA SER A 278 20.16 28.93 30.05
C SER A 278 20.20 28.44 28.60
N TRP A 279 21.38 28.44 27.96
CA TRP A 279 21.57 27.88 26.63
C TRP A 279 21.60 26.36 26.66
N GLN A 280 22.26 25.74 27.64
CA GLN A 280 22.26 24.29 27.84
C GLN A 280 20.82 23.79 28.02
N LYS A 281 20.04 24.38 28.93
CA LYS A 281 18.62 24.05 29.14
C LYS A 281 17.73 24.28 27.91
N ARG A 282 18.15 25.09 26.93
CA ARG A 282 17.47 25.25 25.63
C ARG A 282 17.90 24.17 24.64
N LEU A 283 19.21 23.89 24.57
CA LEU A 283 19.78 22.83 23.75
C LEU A 283 19.21 21.47 24.15
N ASP A 284 19.20 21.15 25.46
CA ASP A 284 18.62 19.91 25.99
C ASP A 284 17.14 19.74 25.59
N LYS A 285 16.36 20.83 25.66
CA LYS A 285 14.95 20.84 25.23
C LYS A 285 14.80 20.63 23.73
N GLU A 286 15.67 21.21 22.92
CA GLU A 286 15.61 21.06 21.46
C GLU A 286 16.09 19.66 21.03
N THR A 287 17.11 19.12 21.69
CA THR A 287 17.58 17.74 21.52
C THR A 287 16.51 16.74 21.93
N GLU A 288 15.80 16.96 23.04
CA GLU A 288 14.68 16.11 23.47
C GLU A 288 13.47 16.21 22.52
N LYS A 289 13.13 17.39 21.99
CA LYS A 289 12.12 17.51 20.91
C LYS A 289 12.58 16.75 19.67
N ARG A 290 13.82 16.93 19.25
CA ARG A 290 14.40 16.26 18.07
C ARG A 290 14.34 14.75 18.23
N ARG A 291 14.74 14.21 19.39
CA ARG A 291 14.62 12.80 19.74
C ARG A 291 13.17 12.31 19.62
N ARG A 292 12.19 13.05 20.16
CA ARG A 292 10.76 12.70 20.03
C ARG A 292 10.25 12.74 18.59
N ILE A 293 10.74 13.68 17.77
CA ILE A 293 10.38 13.77 16.35
C ILE A 293 11.02 12.62 15.57
N GLU A 294 12.29 12.29 15.83
CA GLU A 294 13.01 11.16 15.22
C GLU A 294 12.38 9.81 15.64
N GLU A 295 11.98 9.65 16.90
CA GLU A 295 11.23 8.48 17.39
C GLU A 295 9.82 8.42 16.80
N GLY A 296 9.11 9.54 16.70
CA GLY A 296 7.82 9.62 16.03
C GLY A 296 7.91 9.28 14.54
N TYR A 297 8.94 9.77 13.85
CA TYR A 297 9.26 9.46 12.46
C TYR A 297 9.63 7.99 12.27
N HIS A 298 10.47 7.42 13.14
CA HIS A 298 10.84 6.01 13.10
C HIS A 298 9.65 5.10 13.44
N SER A 299 8.77 5.51 14.35
CA SER A 299 7.51 4.82 14.65
C SER A 299 6.56 4.88 13.45
N ALA A 300 6.39 6.05 12.83
CA ALA A 300 5.59 6.22 11.62
C ALA A 300 6.14 5.40 10.43
N LEU A 301 7.46 5.36 10.25
CA LEU A 301 8.14 4.47 9.29
C LEU A 301 7.92 2.99 9.60
N SER A 302 7.92 2.61 10.88
CA SER A 302 7.64 1.24 11.32
C SER A 302 6.18 0.85 11.09
N GLU A 303 5.23 1.77 11.31
CA GLU A 303 3.83 1.57 10.93
C GLU A 303 3.63 1.56 9.42
N LEU A 304 4.35 2.39 8.66
CA LEU A 304 4.37 2.32 7.19
C LEU A 304 4.84 0.94 6.73
N LYS A 305 5.96 0.44 7.28
CA LYS A 305 6.51 -0.90 7.00
C LYS A 305 5.57 -2.03 7.43
N LYS A 306 4.80 -1.86 8.51
CA LYS A 306 3.73 -2.80 8.91
C LYS A 306 2.49 -2.73 8.02
N LYS A 307 2.27 -1.61 7.31
CA LYS A 307 1.22 -1.44 6.30
C LYS A 307 1.70 -1.67 4.86
N SER A 308 2.99 -1.92 4.61
CA SER A 308 3.55 -2.17 3.28
C SER A 308 4.14 -3.57 3.13
N HIS A 309 3.28 -4.58 3.24
CA HIS A 309 3.50 -5.91 2.64
C HIS A 309 2.26 -6.32 1.83
N PHE A 310 2.02 -5.59 0.73
CA PHE A 310 1.42 -6.03 -0.54
C PHE A 310 1.49 -4.82 -1.48
N GLY A 311 2.66 -4.62 -2.10
CA GLY A 311 2.99 -3.42 -2.89
C GLY A 311 3.11 -3.72 -4.38
N GLY A 312 2.01 -4.13 -5.00
CA GLY A 312 1.81 -3.94 -6.45
C GLY A 312 1.15 -2.57 -6.70
N PRO A 313 1.05 -2.09 -7.95
CA PRO A 313 0.42 -0.81 -8.27
C PRO A 313 -1.11 -0.70 -8.01
N ASP A 314 -1.77 -1.69 -7.39
CA ASP A 314 -3.20 -1.72 -7.10
C ASP A 314 -3.48 -1.27 -5.66
N TYR A 315 -3.92 -0.02 -5.49
CA TYR A 315 -4.83 0.34 -4.40
C TYR A 315 -5.85 1.42 -4.79
N GLU A 316 -6.08 1.61 -6.10
CA GLU A 316 -7.24 2.35 -6.63
C GLU A 316 -8.33 1.38 -7.12
N GLU A 317 -8.90 0.61 -6.18
CA GLU A 317 -10.12 -0.15 -6.44
C GLU A 317 -11.32 0.81 -6.58
N GLY A 318 -12.09 0.70 -7.67
CA GLY A 318 -13.27 1.52 -7.91
C GLY A 318 -13.34 2.09 -9.33
N PRO A 319 -14.18 3.11 -9.59
CA PRO A 319 -14.38 3.69 -10.92
C PRO A 319 -13.16 4.42 -11.52
N ASN A 320 -12.03 4.47 -10.80
CA ASN A 320 -10.79 5.13 -11.22
C ASN A 320 -9.68 4.14 -11.62
N SER A 321 -9.94 2.83 -11.63
CA SER A 321 -8.92 1.82 -11.96
C SER A 321 -8.32 2.07 -13.35
N LEU A 322 -6.99 2.18 -13.42
CA LEU A 322 -6.23 2.54 -14.63
C LEU A 322 -5.95 1.35 -15.57
N ILE A 323 -6.65 0.23 -15.40
CA ILE A 323 -6.49 -0.99 -16.19
C ILE A 323 -7.27 -0.83 -17.50
N ASN A 324 -6.66 -1.22 -18.63
CA ASN A 324 -7.34 -1.21 -19.94
C ASN A 324 -8.38 -2.33 -20.03
N GLU A 325 -9.40 -2.16 -20.89
CA GLU A 325 -10.54 -3.08 -20.94
C GLU A 325 -10.14 -4.52 -21.30
N ASP A 326 -9.20 -4.72 -22.25
CA ASP A 326 -8.78 -6.06 -22.68
C ASP A 326 -8.07 -6.84 -21.57
N GLU A 327 -7.11 -6.22 -20.87
CA GLU A 327 -6.38 -6.82 -19.73
C GLU A 327 -7.31 -7.11 -18.54
N PHE A 328 -8.39 -6.34 -18.42
CA PHE A 328 -9.45 -6.54 -17.45
C PHE A 328 -10.37 -7.73 -17.78
N PHE A 329 -10.75 -7.91 -19.04
CA PHE A 329 -11.56 -9.07 -19.48
C PHE A 329 -10.81 -10.39 -19.27
N ASP A 330 -9.54 -10.45 -19.68
CA ASP A 330 -8.66 -11.61 -19.45
C ASP A 330 -8.55 -11.96 -17.94
N ALA A 331 -8.46 -10.95 -17.07
CA ALA A 331 -8.36 -11.13 -15.63
C ALA A 331 -9.66 -11.68 -15.02
N VAL A 332 -10.82 -11.23 -15.49
CA VAL A 332 -12.13 -11.70 -15.04
C VAL A 332 -12.38 -13.13 -15.49
N GLU A 333 -12.14 -13.46 -16.76
CA GLU A 333 -12.30 -14.83 -17.27
C GLU A 333 -11.37 -15.82 -16.56
N ALA A 334 -10.07 -15.49 -16.44
CA ALA A 334 -9.10 -16.34 -15.76
C ALA A 334 -9.35 -16.53 -14.25
N ALA A 335 -9.89 -15.53 -13.55
CA ALA A 335 -10.27 -15.67 -12.14
C ALA A 335 -11.38 -16.72 -11.96
N LEU A 336 -12.28 -16.81 -12.93
CA LEU A 336 -13.44 -17.68 -12.90
C LEU A 336 -13.07 -19.10 -13.36
N ASP A 337 -12.18 -19.24 -14.34
CA ASP A 337 -11.52 -20.52 -14.70
C ASP A 337 -10.77 -21.16 -13.51
N ARG A 338 -10.13 -20.35 -12.67
CA ARG A 338 -9.50 -20.85 -11.42
C ARG A 338 -10.56 -21.32 -10.43
N GLN A 339 -11.68 -20.60 -10.32
CA GLN A 339 -12.78 -21.01 -9.45
C GLN A 339 -13.34 -22.37 -9.89
N ASP A 340 -13.55 -22.58 -11.19
CA ASP A 340 -14.02 -23.87 -11.73
C ASP A 340 -13.05 -25.01 -11.39
N LYS A 341 -11.74 -24.81 -11.56
CA LYS A 341 -10.70 -25.82 -11.21
C LYS A 341 -10.65 -26.13 -9.71
N MET A 342 -10.85 -25.13 -8.83
CA MET A 342 -10.94 -25.35 -7.39
C MET A 342 -12.23 -26.10 -7.01
N GLU A 343 -13.34 -25.79 -7.69
CA GLU A 343 -14.63 -26.46 -7.49
C GLU A 343 -14.57 -27.94 -7.91
N GLU A 344 -14.02 -28.25 -9.08
CA GLU A 344 -13.80 -29.63 -9.56
C GLU A 344 -12.98 -30.45 -8.57
N GLN A 345 -11.84 -29.93 -8.08
CA GLN A 345 -11.02 -30.62 -7.08
C GLN A 345 -11.78 -30.90 -5.79
N SER A 346 -12.51 -29.90 -5.27
CA SER A 346 -13.30 -30.04 -4.04
C SER A 346 -14.46 -31.05 -4.15
N HIS A 347 -14.95 -31.29 -5.36
CA HIS A 347 -16.09 -32.15 -5.61
C HIS A 347 -15.77 -33.63 -5.40
N THR A 348 -14.54 -34.04 -5.72
CA THR A 348 -14.01 -35.39 -5.54
C THR A 348 -13.98 -35.86 -4.08
N GLU A 349 -13.99 -34.94 -3.11
CA GLU A 349 -13.69 -35.22 -1.71
C GLU A 349 -14.95 -35.33 -0.82
N LYS A 350 -16.11 -34.83 -1.28
CA LYS A 350 -17.34 -34.75 -0.48
C LYS A 350 -18.33 -35.88 -0.76
N SER A 351 -18.01 -37.06 -0.26
CA SER A 351 -18.96 -38.19 -0.16
C SER A 351 -19.11 -38.69 1.28
N ARG A 352 -19.83 -37.94 2.15
CA ARG A 352 -20.27 -38.53 3.44
C ARG A 352 -21.44 -37.86 4.19
N ILE A 353 -22.29 -38.75 4.70
CA ILE A 353 -23.35 -38.59 5.72
C ILE A 353 -24.58 -37.77 5.30
N GLN A 354 -25.64 -38.52 5.01
CA GLN A 354 -26.96 -38.03 4.65
C GLN A 354 -27.85 -37.94 5.91
N ARG A 355 -28.43 -36.76 6.19
CA ARG A 355 -29.64 -36.63 7.01
C ARG A 355 -30.77 -36.14 6.10
N SER A 356 -31.68 -37.03 5.74
CA SER A 356 -32.93 -36.64 5.11
C SER A 356 -33.87 -36.05 6.16
N SER A 357 -34.18 -34.77 6.06
CA SER A 357 -35.37 -34.21 6.73
C SER A 357 -36.61 -34.86 6.12
N PRO A 358 -37.57 -35.37 6.92
CA PRO A 358 -38.81 -35.91 6.39
C PRO A 358 -39.64 -34.77 5.76
N VAL A 359 -40.15 -34.99 4.55
CA VAL A 359 -41.09 -34.06 3.90
C VAL A 359 -42.39 -34.02 4.72
N PRO A 360 -42.93 -32.84 5.06
CA PRO A 360 -44.18 -32.74 5.81
C PRO A 360 -45.36 -33.39 5.07
N PRO A 361 -46.11 -34.31 5.70
CA PRO A 361 -47.28 -34.92 5.08
C PRO A 361 -48.52 -34.02 5.20
N GLY A 362 -48.73 -33.11 4.23
CA GLY A 362 -49.98 -32.34 4.09
C GLY A 362 -49.88 -31.12 3.17
N ASP A 363 -51.03 -30.56 2.75
CA ASP A 363 -51.18 -29.38 1.88
C ASP A 363 -50.78 -28.03 2.54
N VAL A 364 -49.81 -28.05 3.46
CA VAL A 364 -49.30 -26.87 4.20
C VAL A 364 -48.83 -25.76 3.25
N TYR A 365 -48.33 -26.14 2.06
CA TYR A 365 -47.80 -25.23 1.04
C TYR A 365 -48.88 -24.44 0.27
N SER A 366 -50.15 -24.88 0.29
CA SER A 366 -51.26 -24.16 -0.35
C SER A 366 -51.93 -23.14 0.58
N THR A 367 -51.86 -23.34 1.90
CA THR A 367 -52.37 -22.40 2.89
C THR A 367 -51.46 -21.19 3.11
N ILE A 368 -52.03 -20.00 3.31
CA ILE A 368 -51.28 -18.80 3.72
C ILE A 368 -50.84 -18.99 5.17
N GLY A 369 -49.52 -18.93 5.42
CA GLY A 369 -48.94 -19.11 6.75
C GLY A 369 -49.20 -17.92 7.69
N SER A 370 -49.29 -18.18 9.00
CA SER A 370 -49.53 -17.16 10.01
C SER A 370 -48.23 -16.54 10.56
N HIS A 371 -47.53 -15.74 9.76
CA HIS A 371 -46.30 -15.05 10.17
C HIS A 371 -46.26 -13.59 9.71
N ARG A 372 -45.41 -12.74 10.31
CA ARG A 372 -45.39 -11.27 10.09
C ARG A 372 -45.16 -10.81 8.64
N PHE A 373 -44.64 -11.67 7.78
CA PHE A 373 -44.43 -11.40 6.34
C PHE A 373 -45.46 -12.07 5.42
N ALA A 374 -46.57 -12.62 5.93
CA ALA A 374 -47.48 -13.47 5.17
C ALA A 374 -48.08 -12.75 3.95
N ASP A 375 -48.64 -11.56 4.16
CA ASP A 375 -49.21 -10.72 3.10
C ASP A 375 -48.14 -10.36 2.05
N LYS A 376 -46.89 -10.14 2.49
CA LYS A 376 -45.79 -9.83 1.57
C LYS A 376 -45.37 -11.04 0.75
N VAL A 377 -45.34 -12.24 1.33
CA VAL A 377 -45.11 -13.48 0.58
C VAL A 377 -46.20 -13.64 -0.48
N GLU A 378 -47.47 -13.45 -0.13
CA GLU A 378 -48.59 -13.57 -1.09
C GLU A 378 -48.49 -12.54 -2.23
N GLU A 379 -48.19 -11.27 -1.92
CA GLU A 379 -47.95 -10.23 -2.91
C GLU A 379 -46.83 -10.62 -3.91
N MET A 380 -45.70 -11.11 -3.39
CA MET A 380 -44.55 -11.51 -4.23
C MET A 380 -44.87 -12.74 -5.07
N VAL A 381 -45.56 -13.73 -4.51
CA VAL A 381 -46.04 -14.94 -5.22
C VAL A 381 -46.99 -14.56 -6.36
N GLN A 382 -47.99 -13.73 -6.09
CA GLN A 382 -48.95 -13.28 -7.10
C GLN A 382 -48.28 -12.46 -8.21
N ASN A 383 -47.33 -11.59 -7.86
CA ASN A 383 -46.53 -10.85 -8.84
C ASN A 383 -45.74 -11.79 -9.76
N HIS A 384 -45.10 -12.83 -9.21
CA HIS A 384 -44.39 -13.82 -10.02
C HIS A 384 -45.34 -14.63 -10.91
N MET A 385 -46.46 -15.13 -10.40
CA MET A 385 -47.46 -15.84 -11.21
C MET A 385 -48.01 -14.98 -12.36
N THR A 386 -48.22 -13.68 -12.13
CA THR A 386 -48.80 -12.75 -13.11
C THR A 386 -47.81 -12.35 -14.22
N TYR A 387 -46.55 -12.08 -13.87
CA TYR A 387 -45.58 -11.49 -14.79
C TYR A 387 -44.44 -12.44 -15.22
N SER A 388 -44.03 -13.38 -14.36
CA SER A 388 -42.85 -14.22 -14.64
C SER A 388 -43.14 -15.37 -15.61
N LEU A 389 -44.40 -15.79 -15.77
CA LEU A 389 -44.80 -16.87 -16.69
C LEU A 389 -45.15 -16.42 -18.11
N GLN A 390 -45.18 -15.11 -18.39
CA GLN A 390 -45.48 -14.58 -19.74
C GLN A 390 -44.40 -15.01 -20.76
N ASP A 391 -44.76 -15.21 -22.03
CA ASP A 391 -43.79 -15.62 -23.05
C ASP A 391 -42.82 -14.47 -23.41
N MET A 392 -41.56 -14.83 -23.64
CA MET A 392 -40.47 -13.92 -23.96
C MET A 392 -40.21 -13.85 -25.47
N GLY A 393 -40.64 -14.86 -26.23
CA GLY A 393 -40.28 -15.05 -27.64
C GLY A 393 -40.76 -13.94 -28.60
N GLY A 394 -41.64 -13.05 -28.15
CA GLY A 394 -42.13 -11.89 -28.92
C GLY A 394 -41.75 -10.51 -28.36
N ASP A 395 -41.12 -10.41 -27.19
CA ASP A 395 -40.73 -9.12 -26.60
C ASP A 395 -39.31 -8.75 -27.02
N ALA A 396 -39.19 -7.81 -27.95
CA ALA A 396 -37.92 -7.32 -28.50
C ALA A 396 -36.95 -6.73 -27.45
N ASN A 397 -37.41 -6.48 -26.22
CA ASN A 397 -36.57 -6.03 -25.12
C ASN A 397 -35.75 -7.16 -24.45
N TRP A 398 -36.05 -8.43 -24.74
CA TRP A 398 -35.34 -9.56 -24.16
C TRP A 398 -34.34 -10.19 -25.13
N GLN A 399 -33.09 -10.25 -24.70
CA GLN A 399 -31.97 -10.79 -25.43
C GLN A 399 -31.73 -12.24 -24.97
N LEU A 400 -31.78 -13.20 -25.89
CA LEU A 400 -31.34 -14.57 -25.62
C LEU A 400 -29.80 -14.57 -25.46
N VAL A 401 -29.30 -14.85 -24.25
CA VAL A 401 -27.86 -14.82 -23.94
C VAL A 401 -27.18 -16.18 -24.03
N VAL A 402 -27.93 -17.26 -23.76
CA VAL A 402 -27.46 -18.66 -23.81
C VAL A 402 -28.63 -19.58 -24.19
N GLU A 403 -28.36 -20.56 -25.05
CA GLU A 403 -29.26 -21.66 -25.40
C GLU A 403 -28.47 -22.99 -25.39
N GLU A 404 -28.82 -23.90 -24.47
CA GLU A 404 -28.21 -25.22 -24.31
C GLU A 404 -29.31 -26.29 -24.28
N GLY A 405 -29.66 -26.83 -25.45
CA GLY A 405 -30.73 -27.83 -25.58
C GLY A 405 -32.08 -27.27 -25.15
N GLU A 406 -32.66 -27.86 -24.10
CA GLU A 406 -33.92 -27.40 -23.50
C GLU A 406 -33.77 -26.19 -22.56
N MET A 407 -32.54 -25.73 -22.27
CA MET A 407 -32.29 -24.57 -21.42
C MET A 407 -32.12 -23.31 -22.27
N LYS A 408 -32.90 -22.26 -21.98
CA LYS A 408 -32.77 -20.94 -22.61
C LYS A 408 -32.67 -19.86 -21.54
N VAL A 409 -31.73 -18.94 -21.69
CA VAL A 409 -31.49 -17.87 -20.72
C VAL A 409 -31.60 -16.53 -21.43
N TYR A 410 -32.46 -15.66 -20.92
CA TYR A 410 -32.81 -14.36 -21.47
C TYR A 410 -32.47 -13.24 -20.48
N ARG A 411 -31.88 -12.16 -20.99
CA ARG A 411 -31.57 -10.94 -20.22
C ARG A 411 -32.27 -9.74 -20.85
N ARG A 412 -32.77 -8.82 -20.03
CA ARG A 412 -33.08 -7.45 -20.45
C ARG A 412 -32.04 -6.52 -19.86
N GLU A 413 -31.43 -5.66 -20.67
CA GLU A 413 -30.45 -4.70 -20.15
C GLU A 413 -31.16 -3.52 -19.50
N VAL A 414 -30.84 -3.25 -18.23
CA VAL A 414 -31.43 -2.17 -17.42
C VAL A 414 -30.36 -1.60 -16.51
N GLU A 415 -30.10 -0.30 -16.63
CA GLU A 415 -29.19 0.43 -15.76
C GLU A 415 -29.90 1.63 -15.13
N GLU A 416 -29.88 1.72 -13.80
CA GLU A 416 -30.42 2.86 -13.05
C GLU A 416 -29.28 3.53 -12.29
N ASN A 417 -29.03 4.82 -12.56
CA ASN A 417 -27.94 5.60 -11.93
C ASN A 417 -26.54 4.94 -12.05
N GLY A 418 -26.27 4.24 -13.16
CA GLY A 418 -25.02 3.51 -13.38
C GLY A 418 -24.91 2.19 -12.60
N ILE A 419 -26.00 1.71 -12.01
CA ILE A 419 -26.10 0.40 -11.37
C ILE A 419 -26.85 -0.54 -12.32
N VAL A 420 -26.22 -1.66 -12.68
CA VAL A 420 -26.86 -2.72 -13.47
C VAL A 420 -27.92 -3.44 -12.64
N LEU A 421 -29.14 -3.48 -13.17
CA LEU A 421 -30.30 -4.17 -12.61
C LEU A 421 -30.85 -5.26 -13.54
N ASP A 422 -30.14 -5.54 -14.65
CA ASP A 422 -30.50 -6.46 -15.75
C ASP A 422 -31.39 -7.65 -15.31
N PRO A 423 -32.72 -7.58 -15.55
CA PRO A 423 -33.62 -8.69 -15.28
C PRO A 423 -33.21 -9.94 -16.06
N LEU A 424 -33.11 -11.06 -15.35
CA LEU A 424 -32.74 -12.36 -15.89
C LEU A 424 -33.93 -13.30 -15.80
N LYS A 425 -34.26 -13.98 -16.90
CA LYS A 425 -35.24 -15.06 -16.94
C LYS A 425 -34.69 -16.24 -17.73
N ALA A 426 -34.80 -17.43 -17.18
CA ALA A 426 -34.44 -18.67 -17.83
C ALA A 426 -35.63 -19.64 -17.88
N THR A 427 -35.72 -20.41 -18.94
CA THR A 427 -36.65 -21.53 -19.08
C THR A 427 -35.85 -22.83 -19.27
N HIS A 428 -36.33 -23.92 -18.70
CA HIS A 428 -35.68 -25.23 -18.84
C HIS A 428 -36.67 -26.39 -18.69
N SER A 429 -36.59 -27.41 -19.55
CA SER A 429 -37.34 -28.68 -19.41
C SER A 429 -36.44 -29.77 -18.81
N VAL A 430 -36.85 -30.37 -17.70
CA VAL A 430 -36.08 -31.42 -16.99
C VAL A 430 -36.92 -32.69 -16.85
N LYS A 431 -36.41 -33.83 -17.34
CA LYS A 431 -37.09 -35.13 -17.25
C LYS A 431 -36.84 -35.83 -15.92
N GLY A 432 -37.75 -36.70 -15.50
CA GLY A 432 -37.53 -37.60 -14.36
C GLY A 432 -37.81 -37.03 -12.98
N VAL A 433 -38.18 -35.75 -12.88
CA VAL A 433 -38.40 -35.01 -11.62
C VAL A 433 -39.70 -34.22 -11.68
N THR A 434 -40.30 -33.96 -10.51
CA THR A 434 -41.47 -33.07 -10.39
C THR A 434 -41.07 -31.65 -10.01
N GLY A 435 -42.01 -30.72 -10.15
CA GLY A 435 -41.87 -29.36 -9.62
C GLY A 435 -41.79 -29.31 -8.09
N HIS A 436 -42.46 -30.23 -7.38
CA HIS A 436 -42.35 -30.35 -5.93
C HIS A 436 -40.91 -30.71 -5.53
N GLU A 437 -40.33 -31.73 -6.16
CA GLU A 437 -38.95 -32.16 -5.89
C GLU A 437 -37.95 -31.04 -6.15
N LEU A 438 -38.06 -30.35 -7.30
CA LEU A 438 -37.20 -29.21 -7.64
C LEU A 438 -37.35 -28.05 -6.64
N CYS A 439 -38.58 -27.62 -6.32
CA CYS A 439 -38.78 -26.56 -5.35
C CYS A 439 -38.32 -26.95 -3.94
N HIS A 440 -38.49 -28.21 -3.53
CA HIS A 440 -38.03 -28.72 -2.24
C HIS A 440 -36.51 -28.63 -2.10
N TYR A 441 -35.73 -29.18 -3.04
CA TYR A 441 -34.26 -29.10 -3.00
C TYR A 441 -33.71 -27.68 -3.27
N PHE A 442 -34.49 -26.79 -3.89
CA PHE A 442 -34.11 -25.37 -4.07
C PHE A 442 -34.36 -24.54 -2.79
N TRP A 443 -35.37 -24.89 -2.00
CA TRP A 443 -35.72 -24.22 -0.74
C TRP A 443 -34.91 -24.76 0.45
N ASP A 444 -34.77 -26.09 0.56
CA ASP A 444 -34.13 -26.74 1.72
C ASP A 444 -32.71 -26.19 1.97
N THR A 445 -32.54 -25.66 3.18
CA THR A 445 -31.32 -25.01 3.65
C THR A 445 -30.23 -26.02 4.00
N ASN A 446 -30.58 -27.28 4.29
CA ASN A 446 -29.65 -28.32 4.70
C ASN A 446 -28.78 -28.83 3.54
N VAL A 447 -29.29 -28.73 2.30
CA VAL A 447 -28.67 -29.25 1.07
C VAL A 447 -28.04 -28.16 0.19
N ARG A 448 -28.11 -26.89 0.60
CA ARG A 448 -27.62 -25.72 -0.17
C ARG A 448 -26.19 -25.92 -0.67
N ASN A 449 -25.29 -26.32 0.22
CA ASN A 449 -23.85 -26.44 -0.03
C ASN A 449 -23.45 -27.61 -0.94
N ASP A 450 -24.38 -28.51 -1.28
CA ASP A 450 -24.10 -29.61 -2.21
C ASP A 450 -24.09 -29.10 -3.66
N TRP A 451 -24.97 -28.14 -3.98
CA TRP A 451 -25.19 -27.65 -5.33
C TRP A 451 -24.83 -26.17 -5.54
N GLU A 452 -24.85 -25.33 -4.51
CA GLU A 452 -24.53 -23.90 -4.63
C GLU A 452 -23.02 -23.66 -4.61
N THR A 453 -22.53 -22.88 -5.58
CA THR A 453 -21.09 -22.63 -5.81
C THR A 453 -20.69 -21.18 -5.58
N THR A 454 -21.63 -20.23 -5.56
CA THR A 454 -21.35 -18.79 -5.49
C THR A 454 -21.27 -18.24 -4.06
N ILE A 455 -21.64 -19.04 -3.06
CA ILE A 455 -21.72 -18.64 -1.65
C ILE A 455 -20.42 -18.96 -0.90
N GLU A 456 -20.06 -18.09 0.04
CA GLU A 456 -18.95 -18.29 0.99
C GLU A 456 -19.48 -18.58 2.41
N ASN A 457 -20.51 -17.86 2.87
CA ASN A 457 -21.19 -18.13 4.16
C ASN A 457 -22.70 -18.18 3.97
N PHE A 458 -23.37 -19.11 4.64
CA PHE A 458 -24.82 -19.29 4.59
C PHE A 458 -25.37 -19.53 6.01
N ASN A 459 -26.31 -18.69 6.46
CA ASN A 459 -26.87 -18.77 7.81
C ASN A 459 -28.39 -18.57 7.77
N VAL A 460 -29.13 -19.46 8.42
CA VAL A 460 -30.55 -19.23 8.74
C VAL A 460 -30.61 -18.23 9.91
N VAL A 461 -31.28 -17.10 9.69
CA VAL A 461 -31.48 -16.03 10.69
C VAL A 461 -32.71 -16.31 11.54
N GLU A 462 -33.79 -16.77 10.91
CA GLU A 462 -35.06 -17.07 11.57
C GLU A 462 -35.89 -18.08 10.75
N MET A 463 -36.52 -19.05 11.41
CA MET A 463 -37.60 -19.85 10.83
C MET A 463 -38.95 -19.18 11.12
N LEU A 464 -39.69 -18.82 10.08
CA LEU A 464 -41.00 -18.16 10.22
C LEU A 464 -42.17 -19.17 10.24
N SER A 465 -42.04 -20.25 9.46
CA SER A 465 -42.97 -21.37 9.36
C SER A 465 -42.28 -22.57 8.70
N ASP A 466 -42.97 -23.71 8.60
CA ASP A 466 -42.48 -24.92 7.92
C ASP A 466 -42.19 -24.73 6.41
N ASN A 467 -42.61 -23.59 5.84
CA ASN A 467 -42.42 -23.23 4.44
C ASN A 467 -41.85 -21.82 4.22
N ALA A 468 -41.41 -21.11 5.26
CA ALA A 468 -40.79 -19.79 5.14
C ALA A 468 -39.64 -19.57 6.13
N VAL A 469 -38.51 -19.08 5.62
CA VAL A 469 -37.25 -18.89 6.36
C VAL A 469 -36.60 -17.56 5.97
N ILE A 470 -35.93 -16.89 6.91
CA ILE A 470 -35.05 -15.76 6.63
C ILE A 470 -33.60 -16.24 6.63
N VAL A 471 -32.88 -15.92 5.56
CA VAL A 471 -31.50 -16.34 5.31
C VAL A 471 -30.59 -15.13 5.13
N TYR A 472 -29.41 -15.21 5.74
CA TYR A 472 -28.29 -14.31 5.50
C TYR A 472 -27.17 -15.09 4.80
N GLN A 473 -26.68 -14.58 3.68
CA GLN A 473 -25.55 -15.18 2.96
C GLN A 473 -24.56 -14.15 2.43
N THR A 474 -23.29 -14.53 2.32
CA THR A 474 -22.24 -13.76 1.66
C THR A 474 -21.80 -14.48 0.39
N HIS A 475 -21.76 -13.78 -0.74
CA HIS A 475 -21.27 -14.36 -1.99
C HIS A 475 -19.74 -14.22 -2.09
N LYS A 476 -19.10 -15.13 -2.84
CA LYS A 476 -17.69 -15.00 -3.24
C LYS A 476 -17.46 -13.63 -3.88
N ARG A 477 -16.31 -12.98 -3.60
CA ARG A 477 -16.00 -11.64 -4.15
C ARG A 477 -15.81 -11.72 -5.66
N VAL A 478 -16.56 -10.90 -6.39
CA VAL A 478 -16.36 -10.63 -7.82
C VAL A 478 -15.51 -9.36 -7.97
N TRP A 479 -14.21 -9.53 -8.21
CA TRP A 479 -13.28 -8.42 -8.46
C TRP A 479 -13.66 -7.65 -9.75
N PRO A 480 -13.47 -6.31 -9.84
CA PRO A 480 -12.85 -5.40 -8.85
C PRO A 480 -13.81 -4.97 -7.73
N ALA A 481 -15.09 -5.35 -7.82
CA ALA A 481 -16.10 -4.80 -6.94
C ALA A 481 -16.04 -5.42 -5.52
N SER A 482 -16.60 -4.72 -4.53
CA SER A 482 -16.64 -5.19 -3.14
C SER A 482 -17.42 -6.50 -2.99
N GLN A 483 -17.17 -7.25 -1.91
CA GLN A 483 -17.96 -8.44 -1.60
C GLN A 483 -19.44 -8.07 -1.37
N ARG A 484 -20.37 -8.95 -1.77
CA ARG A 484 -21.81 -8.78 -1.57
C ARG A 484 -22.34 -9.69 -0.47
N ASP A 485 -23.18 -9.14 0.39
CA ASP A 485 -24.07 -9.91 1.26
C ASP A 485 -25.53 -9.73 0.84
N VAL A 486 -26.36 -10.73 1.15
CA VAL A 486 -27.79 -10.72 0.86
C VAL A 486 -28.53 -11.22 2.10
N LEU A 487 -29.56 -10.49 2.49
CA LEU A 487 -30.55 -10.87 3.48
C LEU A 487 -31.89 -11.01 2.77
N TYR A 488 -32.53 -12.18 2.89
CA TYR A 488 -33.76 -12.48 2.16
C TYR A 488 -34.67 -13.47 2.87
N LEU A 489 -35.96 -13.36 2.59
CA LEU A 489 -36.97 -14.35 2.95
C LEU A 489 -37.11 -15.33 1.79
N SER A 490 -37.02 -16.63 2.10
CA SER A 490 -37.25 -17.74 1.18
C SER A 490 -38.54 -18.47 1.56
N ALA A 491 -39.55 -18.45 0.70
CA ALA A 491 -40.83 -19.10 0.94
C ALA A 491 -41.22 -20.06 -0.19
N MET A 492 -41.72 -21.24 0.17
CA MET A 492 -42.19 -22.29 -0.73
C MET A 492 -43.72 -22.39 -0.71
N ARG A 493 -44.34 -22.39 -1.89
CA ARG A 493 -45.80 -22.41 -2.07
C ARG A 493 -46.21 -23.37 -3.19
N LYS A 494 -47.42 -23.91 -3.06
CA LYS A 494 -48.12 -24.67 -4.10
C LYS A 494 -49.37 -23.90 -4.52
N ILE A 495 -49.40 -23.47 -5.78
CA ILE A 495 -50.54 -22.79 -6.40
C ILE A 495 -51.34 -23.84 -7.18
N LEU A 496 -52.59 -24.03 -6.77
CA LEU A 496 -53.51 -24.95 -7.44
C LEU A 496 -53.96 -24.37 -8.78
N ALA A 497 -54.12 -25.22 -9.78
CA ALA A 497 -54.68 -24.82 -11.06
C ALA A 497 -56.15 -24.39 -10.94
N ASN A 498 -56.55 -23.34 -11.67
CA ASN A 498 -57.94 -22.88 -11.73
C ASN A 498 -58.84 -23.78 -12.62
N ASN A 499 -58.23 -24.72 -13.35
CA ASN A 499 -58.88 -25.57 -14.35
C ASN A 499 -58.14 -26.92 -14.41
N GLU A 500 -58.86 -28.02 -14.64
CA GLU A 500 -58.31 -29.39 -14.65
C GLU A 500 -57.28 -29.63 -15.77
N ASN A 501 -57.25 -28.76 -16.79
CA ASN A 501 -56.32 -28.84 -17.92
C ASN A 501 -54.94 -28.19 -17.65
N ASP A 502 -54.83 -27.35 -16.61
CA ASP A 502 -53.59 -26.64 -16.28
C ASP A 502 -52.87 -27.37 -15.13
N PRO A 503 -51.51 -27.46 -15.14
CA PRO A 503 -50.78 -28.12 -14.06
C PRO A 503 -50.69 -27.23 -12.81
N ASP A 504 -50.79 -27.87 -11.64
CA ASP A 504 -50.41 -27.26 -10.36
C ASP A 504 -48.98 -26.69 -10.45
N THR A 505 -48.79 -25.50 -9.90
CA THR A 505 -47.52 -24.77 -9.98
C THR A 505 -46.87 -24.71 -8.61
N TRP A 506 -45.67 -25.29 -8.51
CA TRP A 506 -44.79 -25.16 -7.36
C TRP A 506 -43.90 -23.93 -7.53
N LEU A 507 -43.72 -23.16 -6.46
CA LEU A 507 -42.96 -21.92 -6.51
C LEU A 507 -42.13 -21.72 -5.24
N VAL A 508 -40.88 -21.29 -5.41
CA VAL A 508 -40.06 -20.75 -4.32
C VAL A 508 -39.70 -19.31 -4.65
N CYS A 509 -40.06 -18.36 -3.79
CA CYS A 509 -39.66 -16.96 -3.90
C CYS A 509 -38.61 -16.60 -2.85
N ASN A 510 -37.54 -15.96 -3.30
CA ASN A 510 -36.42 -15.47 -2.50
C ASN A 510 -36.33 -13.94 -2.70
N PHE A 511 -36.83 -13.16 -1.74
CA PHE A 511 -36.87 -11.70 -1.85
C PHE A 511 -36.27 -11.01 -0.62
N SER A 512 -35.57 -9.90 -0.83
CA SER A 512 -34.89 -9.21 0.26
C SER A 512 -35.84 -8.60 1.28
N VAL A 513 -35.50 -8.78 2.56
CA VAL A 513 -36.20 -8.23 3.73
C VAL A 513 -35.18 -7.67 4.71
N ASP A 514 -35.61 -6.77 5.59
CA ASP A 514 -34.79 -6.25 6.69
C ASP A 514 -34.98 -7.10 7.96
N HIS A 515 -33.94 -7.22 8.78
CA HIS A 515 -33.96 -7.98 10.03
C HIS A 515 -32.92 -7.45 11.03
N ASP A 516 -33.32 -7.26 12.30
CA ASP A 516 -32.47 -6.62 13.32
C ASP A 516 -31.15 -7.36 13.59
N ASN A 517 -31.18 -8.69 13.58
CA ASN A 517 -29.98 -9.52 13.76
C ASN A 517 -29.02 -9.55 12.55
N ALA A 518 -29.33 -8.86 11.44
CA ALA A 518 -28.58 -8.95 10.17
C ALA A 518 -28.41 -7.57 9.47
N GLN A 519 -28.15 -6.53 10.26
CA GLN A 519 -27.87 -5.17 9.78
C GLN A 519 -26.69 -5.13 8.79
N PRO A 520 -26.66 -4.17 7.85
CA PRO A 520 -25.52 -3.98 6.93
C PRO A 520 -24.20 -3.76 7.68
N THR A 521 -23.09 -4.26 7.12
CA THR A 521 -21.75 -4.12 7.72
C THR A 521 -20.78 -3.48 6.73
N ASN A 522 -19.74 -2.81 7.23
CA ASN A 522 -18.72 -2.19 6.37
C ASN A 522 -17.83 -3.20 5.61
N ARG A 523 -18.06 -4.51 5.76
CA ARG A 523 -17.28 -5.57 5.07
C ARG A 523 -17.89 -5.97 3.72
N CYS A 524 -19.19 -5.77 3.53
CA CYS A 524 -19.93 -6.23 2.35
C CYS A 524 -20.94 -5.15 1.92
N VAL A 525 -21.19 -5.05 0.62
CA VAL A 525 -22.28 -4.24 0.08
C VAL A 525 -23.56 -5.09 0.08
N ARG A 526 -24.64 -4.57 0.69
CA ARG A 526 -25.94 -5.25 0.76
C ARG A 526 -26.64 -5.23 -0.59
N ALA A 527 -26.56 -6.33 -1.32
CA ALA A 527 -27.37 -6.54 -2.51
C ALA A 527 -28.83 -6.83 -2.12
N LYS A 528 -29.76 -6.45 -2.99
CA LYS A 528 -31.18 -6.79 -2.88
C LYS A 528 -31.57 -7.72 -4.01
N ILE A 529 -32.31 -8.78 -3.67
CA ILE A 529 -32.77 -9.78 -4.64
C ILE A 529 -34.28 -9.85 -4.69
N ASN A 530 -34.80 -10.23 -5.86
CA ASN A 530 -36.11 -10.80 -6.03
C ASN A 530 -36.03 -11.94 -7.07
N ILE A 531 -35.96 -13.17 -6.58
CA ILE A 531 -35.73 -14.39 -7.36
C ILE A 531 -36.92 -15.33 -7.18
N ALA A 532 -37.36 -15.98 -8.26
CA ALA A 532 -38.35 -17.05 -8.20
C ALA A 532 -37.90 -18.28 -8.99
N MET A 533 -38.05 -19.46 -8.38
CA MET A 533 -38.01 -20.75 -9.05
C MET A 533 -39.45 -21.23 -9.20
N ILE A 534 -39.97 -21.27 -10.42
CA ILE A 534 -41.36 -21.62 -10.72
C ILE A 534 -41.37 -22.91 -11.54
N CYS A 535 -42.09 -23.93 -11.08
CA CYS A 535 -42.02 -25.28 -11.63
C CYS A 535 -43.42 -25.86 -11.88
N GLN A 536 -43.63 -26.42 -13.07
CA GLN A 536 -44.86 -27.08 -13.49
C GLN A 536 -44.55 -28.52 -13.94
N THR A 537 -45.17 -29.50 -13.29
CA THR A 537 -45.00 -30.92 -13.65
C THR A 537 -45.93 -31.28 -14.79
N LEU A 538 -45.38 -31.72 -15.92
CA LEU A 538 -46.13 -32.37 -16.99
C LEU A 538 -45.96 -33.89 -16.87
N VAL A 539 -47.09 -34.60 -16.84
CA VAL A 539 -47.14 -36.06 -16.80
C VAL A 539 -47.67 -36.55 -18.14
N SER A 540 -46.85 -37.34 -18.85
CA SER A 540 -47.30 -38.06 -20.05
C SER A 540 -48.00 -39.35 -19.62
N PRO A 541 -49.30 -39.55 -19.88
CA PRO A 541 -50.03 -40.74 -19.44
C PRO A 541 -49.33 -42.02 -19.89
N PRO A 542 -49.08 -42.99 -18.99
CA PRO A 542 -48.42 -44.24 -19.36
C PRO A 542 -49.31 -45.12 -20.26
N GLU A 543 -48.70 -46.00 -21.04
CA GLU A 543 -49.44 -46.95 -21.87
C GLU A 543 -50.15 -48.02 -21.04
N GLY A 544 -51.48 -47.97 -21.04
CA GLY A 544 -52.33 -48.91 -20.29
C GLY A 544 -52.40 -48.60 -18.80
N ASP A 545 -52.75 -49.61 -18.01
CA ASP A 545 -52.98 -49.50 -16.56
C ASP A 545 -51.66 -49.63 -15.76
N ARG A 546 -50.64 -48.86 -16.17
CA ARG A 546 -49.31 -48.83 -15.53
C ARG A 546 -49.20 -47.64 -14.58
N GLU A 547 -48.49 -47.80 -13.48
CA GLU A 547 -48.14 -46.68 -12.60
C GLU A 547 -47.26 -45.64 -13.32
N ILE A 548 -47.39 -44.37 -12.94
CA ILE A 548 -46.57 -43.28 -13.48
C ILE A 548 -45.11 -43.50 -13.07
N SER A 549 -44.23 -43.66 -14.05
CA SER A 549 -42.78 -43.77 -13.84
C SER A 549 -42.10 -42.40 -13.97
N ARG A 550 -40.83 -42.30 -13.56
CA ARG A 550 -40.04 -41.07 -13.77
C ARG A 550 -39.86 -40.74 -15.26
N ASP A 551 -39.86 -41.72 -16.15
CA ASP A 551 -39.76 -41.51 -17.60
C ASP A 551 -40.99 -40.80 -18.19
N ASN A 552 -42.13 -40.84 -17.48
CA ASN A 552 -43.36 -40.13 -17.83
C ASN A 552 -43.36 -38.65 -17.39
N LEU A 553 -42.38 -38.22 -16.59
CA LEU A 553 -42.33 -36.89 -15.98
C LEU A 553 -41.45 -35.92 -16.77
N THR A 554 -41.95 -34.71 -17.00
CA THR A 554 -41.15 -33.56 -17.43
C THR A 554 -41.56 -32.33 -16.62
N CYS A 555 -40.66 -31.80 -15.80
CA CYS A 555 -40.84 -30.52 -15.14
C CYS A 555 -40.42 -29.39 -16.06
N LYS A 556 -41.33 -28.44 -16.32
CA LYS A 556 -40.99 -27.14 -16.90
C LYS A 556 -40.60 -26.18 -15.79
N ILE A 557 -39.43 -25.58 -15.93
CA ILE A 557 -38.86 -24.58 -15.01
C ILE A 557 -38.94 -23.21 -15.68
N THR A 558 -39.42 -22.22 -14.94
CA THR A 558 -39.17 -20.81 -15.20
C THR A 558 -38.46 -20.22 -13.99
N TYR A 559 -37.19 -19.86 -14.19
CA TYR A 559 -36.36 -19.21 -13.17
C TYR A 559 -36.25 -17.72 -13.51
N VAL A 560 -36.54 -16.84 -12.55
CA VAL A 560 -36.39 -15.39 -12.71
C VAL A 560 -35.50 -14.86 -11.60
N ALA A 561 -34.54 -14.00 -11.95
CA ALA A 561 -33.69 -13.31 -11.00
C ALA A 561 -33.60 -11.82 -11.34
N ASN A 562 -34.09 -10.98 -10.42
CA ASN A 562 -33.85 -9.54 -10.42
C ASN A 562 -32.89 -9.25 -9.27
N VAL A 563 -31.69 -8.75 -9.59
CA VAL A 563 -30.64 -8.52 -8.60
C VAL A 563 -30.18 -7.08 -8.69
N ASN A 564 -30.35 -6.33 -7.59
CA ASN A 564 -29.72 -5.04 -7.40
C ASN A 564 -28.42 -5.26 -6.59
N PRO A 565 -27.22 -4.96 -7.14
CA PRO A 565 -25.95 -5.24 -6.48
C PRO A 565 -25.63 -4.32 -5.29
N GLY A 566 -26.55 -3.42 -4.90
CA GLY A 566 -26.50 -2.56 -3.71
C GLY A 566 -25.55 -1.35 -3.81
N GLY A 567 -24.77 -1.27 -4.87
CA GLY A 567 -23.75 -0.26 -5.09
C GLY A 567 -22.89 -0.60 -6.30
N TRP A 568 -21.89 0.23 -6.58
CA TRP A 568 -21.09 0.16 -7.81
C TRP A 568 -20.47 -1.21 -8.09
N ALA A 569 -20.59 -1.66 -9.33
CA ALA A 569 -19.86 -2.77 -9.92
C ALA A 569 -19.81 -2.55 -11.44
N PRO A 570 -18.71 -2.90 -12.14
CA PRO A 570 -18.62 -2.74 -13.58
C PRO A 570 -19.69 -3.55 -14.32
N ALA A 571 -20.39 -2.90 -15.25
CA ALA A 571 -21.51 -3.52 -15.96
C ALA A 571 -21.07 -4.73 -16.80
N SER A 572 -19.92 -4.62 -17.46
CA SER A 572 -19.27 -5.70 -18.21
C SER A 572 -19.03 -6.94 -17.36
N VAL A 573 -18.52 -6.78 -16.14
CA VAL A 573 -18.26 -7.90 -15.20
C VAL A 573 -19.55 -8.56 -14.75
N LEU A 574 -20.54 -7.77 -14.30
CA LEU A 574 -21.83 -8.34 -13.87
C LEU A 574 -22.49 -9.11 -15.02
N ARG A 575 -22.45 -8.57 -16.24
CA ARG A 575 -22.99 -9.23 -17.44
C ARG A 575 -22.22 -10.50 -17.81
N ALA A 576 -20.89 -10.51 -17.72
CA ALA A 576 -20.07 -11.68 -18.00
C ALA A 576 -20.28 -12.80 -16.96
N VAL A 577 -20.23 -12.45 -15.67
CA VAL A 577 -20.48 -13.39 -14.56
C VAL A 577 -21.90 -13.96 -14.64
N ALA A 578 -22.91 -13.11 -14.84
CA ALA A 578 -24.29 -13.58 -15.01
C ALA A 578 -24.44 -14.52 -16.21
N LYS A 579 -23.82 -14.20 -17.36
CA LYS A 579 -23.90 -15.01 -18.57
C LYS A 579 -23.36 -16.44 -18.37
N ARG A 580 -22.34 -16.65 -17.52
CA ARG A 580 -21.81 -18.00 -17.23
C ARG A 580 -22.46 -18.65 -16.00
N GLU A 581 -22.61 -17.93 -14.89
CA GLU A 581 -23.04 -18.55 -13.62
C GLU A 581 -24.51 -18.98 -13.63
N TYR A 582 -25.44 -18.27 -14.29
CA TYR A 582 -26.84 -18.69 -14.31
C TYR A 582 -27.08 -20.02 -15.07
N PRO A 583 -26.55 -20.23 -16.30
CA PRO A 583 -26.60 -21.55 -16.94
C PRO A 583 -25.91 -22.65 -16.13
N LYS A 584 -24.72 -22.35 -15.56
CA LYS A 584 -23.94 -23.28 -14.73
C LYS A 584 -24.73 -23.72 -13.49
N PHE A 585 -25.34 -22.77 -12.78
CA PHE A 585 -26.24 -23.01 -11.66
C PHE A 585 -27.40 -23.91 -12.06
N LEU A 586 -28.18 -23.55 -13.09
CA LEU A 586 -29.37 -24.30 -13.49
C LEU A 586 -29.01 -25.75 -13.84
N LYS A 587 -28.01 -25.95 -14.69
CA LYS A 587 -27.52 -27.27 -15.12
C LYS A 587 -27.03 -28.12 -13.94
N ARG A 588 -26.25 -27.52 -13.03
CA ARG A 588 -25.73 -28.20 -11.83
C ARG A 588 -26.86 -28.58 -10.87
N PHE A 589 -27.78 -27.65 -10.61
CA PHE A 589 -28.90 -27.84 -9.70
C PHE A 589 -29.89 -28.89 -10.21
N THR A 590 -30.30 -28.84 -11.47
CA THR A 590 -31.25 -29.82 -12.03
C THR A 590 -30.65 -31.23 -12.09
N SER A 591 -29.38 -31.35 -12.47
CA SER A 591 -28.63 -32.62 -12.40
C SER A 591 -28.56 -33.18 -10.98
N TYR A 592 -28.28 -32.32 -10.00
CA TYR A 592 -28.26 -32.69 -8.58
C TYR A 592 -29.62 -33.23 -8.11
N VAL A 593 -30.74 -32.58 -8.48
CA VAL A 593 -32.08 -33.06 -8.10
C VAL A 593 -32.41 -34.40 -8.79
N GLN A 594 -32.03 -34.59 -10.06
CA GLN A 594 -32.17 -35.88 -10.74
C GLN A 594 -31.39 -37.00 -10.01
N GLU A 595 -30.13 -36.76 -9.63
CA GLU A 595 -29.32 -37.70 -8.86
C GLU A 595 -29.96 -38.02 -7.49
N LYS A 596 -30.43 -37.00 -6.75
CA LYS A 596 -31.01 -37.21 -5.41
C LYS A 596 -32.41 -37.82 -5.42
N THR A 597 -33.12 -37.84 -6.54
CA THR A 597 -34.47 -38.42 -6.69
C THR A 597 -34.47 -39.77 -7.39
N ALA A 598 -33.41 -40.12 -8.13
CA ALA A 598 -33.23 -41.42 -8.76
C ALA A 598 -33.46 -42.58 -7.77
N GLY A 599 -34.29 -43.54 -8.17
CA GLY A 599 -34.65 -44.71 -7.35
C GLY A 599 -35.54 -44.43 -6.14
N LYS A 600 -35.97 -43.19 -5.88
CA LYS A 600 -36.92 -42.84 -4.81
C LYS A 600 -38.35 -42.75 -5.34
N PRO A 601 -39.38 -43.00 -4.49
CA PRO A 601 -40.77 -42.71 -4.81
C PRO A 601 -40.96 -41.27 -5.33
N ILE A 602 -41.90 -41.09 -6.25
CA ILE A 602 -42.21 -39.78 -6.84
C ILE A 602 -43.01 -38.95 -5.84
N LEU A 603 -42.57 -37.71 -5.61
CA LEU A 603 -43.26 -36.71 -4.81
C LEU A 603 -43.92 -35.69 -5.75
N PHE A 604 -45.26 -35.66 -5.83
CA PHE A 604 -46.03 -34.78 -6.72
C PHE A 604 -46.30 -33.38 -6.13
#